data_AF-A0A970AZ57-F1
#
_entry.id   AF-A0A970AZ57-F1
#
_cell.length_a   1.000
_cell.length_b   1.000
_cell.length_c   1.000
_cell.angle_alpha   90.00
_cell.angle_beta   90.00
_cell.angle_gamma   90.00
#
_symmetry.space_group_name_H-M   'P 1'
#
loop_
_entity.id
_entity.type
_entity.pdbx_description
1 polymer ?
#
loop_
_entity_poly.entity_id
_entity_poly.type
_entity_poly.pdbx_seq_one_letter_code
_entity_poly.pdbx_strand_id
1 'polypeptide(L)' 'MPGRVIHTLGEPVAPEVFGGAWLYDMKDHLVSIGFVTGLDAESPYNDPHDNMQRFKLHPFVRRILEGGRGGALRRQGDP' A
#
# COMPACT_ATOMS: atom_id res chain seq x y z
N MET A 1 10.98 11.34 -5.33
CA MET A 1 11.69 12.43 -4.63
C MET A 1 12.27 11.72 -3.44
N PRO A 2 13.58 11.48 -3.40
CA PRO A 2 14.18 10.61 -2.39
C PRO A 2 13.67 10.97 -0.99
N GLY A 3 13.11 9.98 -0.27
CA GLY A 3 12.55 10.17 1.06
C GLY A 3 11.12 10.72 1.13
N ARG A 4 10.35 10.68 0.04
CA ARG A 4 8.91 11.02 0.09
C ARG A 4 8.13 10.00 0.93
N VAL A 5 7.31 10.52 1.83
CA VAL A 5 6.38 9.77 2.68
C VAL A 5 4.95 10.16 2.32
N ILE A 6 4.09 9.17 2.08
CA ILE A 6 2.67 9.38 1.75
C ILE A 6 1.83 8.48 2.65
N HIS A 7 0.79 9.06 3.25
CA HIS A 7 -0.29 8.35 3.92
C HIS A 7 -1.62 8.70 3.25
N THR A 8 -2.50 7.71 3.11
CA THR A 8 -3.83 7.89 2.54
C THR A 8 -4.88 7.25 3.44
N LEU A 9 -6.09 7.79 3.38
CA LEU A 9 -7.29 7.27 4.03
C LEU A 9 -8.40 7.12 2.98
N GLY A 10 -9.36 6.24 3.23
CA GLY A 10 -10.51 6.04 2.35
C GLY A 10 -10.29 4.93 1.32
N GLU A 11 -10.48 5.23 0.03
CA GLU A 11 -10.45 4.25 -1.07
C GLU A 11 -9.28 3.26 -0.92
N PRO A 12 -9.54 1.94 -0.95
CA PRO A 12 -10.73 1.25 -1.44
C PRO A 12 -11.81 0.92 -0.39
N VAL A 13 -11.64 1.33 0.87
CA VAL A 13 -12.62 1.02 1.93
C VAL A 13 -13.74 2.06 1.99
N ALA A 14 -14.90 1.65 2.52
CA ALA A 14 -16.02 2.55 2.75
C ALA A 14 -15.66 3.61 3.82
N PRO A 15 -16.27 4.81 3.78
CA PRO A 15 -15.95 5.90 4.72
C PRO A 15 -16.11 5.53 6.20
N GLU A 16 -16.99 4.58 6.51
CA GLU A 16 -17.28 4.10 7.87
C GLU A 16 -16.28 3.05 8.36
N VAL A 17 -15.50 2.45 7.45
CA VAL A 17 -14.48 1.46 7.77
C VAL A 17 -13.14 2.16 7.97
N PHE A 18 -12.54 2.01 9.14
CA PHE A 18 -11.18 2.50 9.36
C PHE A 18 -10.21 1.74 8.47
N GLY A 19 -9.49 2.46 7.62
CA GLY A 19 -8.48 1.88 6.75
C GLY A 19 -7.67 2.95 6.04
N GLY A 20 -6.50 2.55 5.57
CA GLY A 20 -5.58 3.46 4.92
C GLY A 20 -4.33 2.77 4.44
N ALA A 21 -3.48 3.52 3.77
CA ALA A 21 -2.27 2.98 3.16
C ALA A 21 -1.08 3.90 3.37
N TRP A 22 0.10 3.35 3.13
CA TRP A 22 1.35 4.11 3.08
C TRP A 22 2.11 3.83 1.81
N LEU A 23 2.87 4.82 1.35
CA LEU A 23 3.92 4.68 0.35
C LEU A 23 5.17 5.42 0.82
N TYR A 24 6.29 4.71 0.91
CA TYR A 24 7.59 5.27 1.28
C TYR A 24 8.56 5.07 0.12
N ASP A 25 9.09 6.18 -0.39
CA ASP A 25 10.16 6.21 -1.38
C ASP A 25 11.47 5.80 -0.69
N MET A 26 12.00 4.64 -1.06
CA MET A 26 13.22 4.07 -0.49
C MET A 26 14.40 4.26 -1.46
N LYS A 27 15.60 3.91 -1.02
CA LYS A 27 16.77 3.86 -1.91
C LYS A 27 16.59 2.84 -3.04
N ASP A 28 17.45 2.92 -4.06
CA ASP A 28 17.55 1.92 -5.14
C ASP A 28 16.25 1.73 -5.95
N HIS A 29 15.45 2.80 -6.08
CA HIS A 29 14.14 2.79 -6.77
C HIS A 29 13.13 1.80 -6.15
N LEU A 30 13.26 1.52 -4.86
CA LEU A 30 12.34 0.68 -4.12
C LEU A 30 11.24 1.54 -3.50
N VAL A 31 10.03 0.99 -3.44
CA VAL A 31 8.90 1.62 -2.75
C VAL A 31 8.38 0.63 -1.71
N SER A 32 8.33 1.05 -0.45
CA SER A 32 7.54 0.32 0.56
C SER A 32 6.09 0.76 0.43
N ILE A 33 5.19 -0.20 0.24
CA ILE A 33 3.76 0.04 0.16
C ILE A 33 3.03 -0.98 1.04
N GLY A 34 1.98 -0.54 1.69
CA GLY A 34 1.07 -1.45 2.40
C GLY A 34 -0.24 -0.78 2.77
N PHE A 35 -1.11 -1.59 3.33
CA PHE A 35 -2.48 -1.23 3.69
C PHE A 35 -2.77 -1.68 5.12
N VAL A 36 -3.55 -0.90 5.86
CA VAL A 36 -4.04 -1.22 7.20
C VAL A 36 -5.57 -1.17 7.20
N THR A 37 -6.18 -2.03 7.98
CA THR A 37 -7.62 -1.98 8.27
C THR A 37 -7.85 -2.06 9.77
N GLY A 38 -8.94 -1.44 10.23
CA GLY A 38 -9.49 -1.67 11.55
C GLY A 38 -9.96 -3.11 11.71
N LEU A 39 -9.79 -3.65 12.91
CA LEU A 39 -10.26 -4.99 13.30
C LEU A 39 -11.71 -4.98 13.81
N ASP A 40 -12.33 -3.81 13.81
CA ASP A 40 -13.70 -3.50 14.22
C ASP A 40 -14.67 -3.42 13.03
N ALA A 41 -14.21 -3.75 11.82
CA ALA A 41 -15.07 -3.78 10.65
C ALA A 41 -16.22 -4.77 10.83
N GLU A 42 -17.47 -4.32 10.60
CA GLU A 42 -18.66 -5.16 10.76
C GLU A 42 -18.73 -6.28 9.72
N SER A 43 -18.22 -6.03 8.51
CA SER A 43 -18.28 -6.98 7.41
C SER A 43 -17.14 -8.01 7.50
N PRO A 44 -17.43 -9.32 7.53
CA PRO A 44 -16.40 -10.36 7.50
C PRO A 44 -15.68 -10.44 6.14
N TYR A 45 -16.17 -9.73 5.13
CA TYR A 45 -15.55 -9.65 3.81
C TYR A 45 -14.52 -8.52 3.69
N ASN A 46 -14.26 -7.78 4.78
CA ASN A 46 -13.23 -6.75 4.80
C ASN A 46 -11.83 -7.38 4.86
N ASP A 47 -11.37 -7.87 3.70
CA ASP A 47 -10.07 -8.53 3.54
C ASP A 47 -8.95 -7.48 3.34
N PRO A 48 -7.98 -7.37 4.29
CA PRO A 48 -6.89 -6.41 4.18
C PRO A 48 -6.01 -6.64 2.94
N HIS A 49 -5.83 -7.90 2.52
CA HIS A 49 -5.02 -8.24 1.36
C HIS A 49 -5.72 -7.85 0.06
N ASP A 50 -7.01 -8.14 -0.09
CA ASP A 50 -7.78 -7.71 -1.26
C ASP A 50 -7.82 -6.18 -1.37
N ASN A 51 -8.08 -5.49 -0.25
CA ASN A 51 -8.03 -4.04 -0.19
C ASN A 51 -6.66 -3.49 -0.61
N MET A 52 -5.55 -4.10 -0.19
CA MET A 52 -4.22 -3.71 -0.66
C MET A 52 -4.07 -3.88 -2.19
N GLN A 53 -4.57 -4.98 -2.77
CA GLN A 53 -4.49 -5.18 -4.22
C GLN A 53 -5.34 -4.16 -4.98
N ARG A 54 -6.53 -3.82 -4.47
CA ARG A 54 -7.40 -2.77 -5.03
C ARG A 54 -6.77 -1.39 -4.92
N PHE A 55 -6.20 -1.04 -3.77
CA PHE A 55 -5.48 0.21 -3.56
C PHE A 55 -4.35 0.42 -4.58
N LYS A 56 -3.61 -0.65 -4.94
CA LYS A 56 -2.55 -0.59 -5.96
C LYS A 56 -3.06 -0.20 -7.35
N LEU A 57 -4.37 -0.34 -7.61
CA LEU A 57 -5.00 0.04 -8.87
C LEU A 57 -5.46 1.50 -8.90
N HIS A 58 -5.52 2.19 -7.75
CA HIS A 58 -5.87 3.60 -7.68
C HIS A 58 -4.96 4.41 -8.63
N PRO A 59 -5.48 5.33 -9.48
CA PRO A 59 -4.70 5.96 -10.55
C PRO A 59 -3.41 6.62 -10.08
N PHE A 60 -3.44 7.26 -8.91
CA PHE A 60 -2.25 7.86 -8.29
C PHE A 60 -1.19 6.81 -7.93
N VAL A 61 -1.60 5.69 -7.32
CA VAL A 61 -0.71 4.61 -6.88
C VAL A 61 -0.17 3.84 -8.07
N ARG A 62 -1.04 3.51 -9.02
CA ARG A 62 -0.68 2.81 -10.26
C ARG A 62 0.42 3.54 -11.02
N ARG A 63 0.35 4.87 -11.11
CA ARG A 63 1.39 5.69 -11.75
C ARG A 63 2.74 5.63 -11.03
N ILE A 64 2.75 5.45 -9.71
CA ILE A 64 3.99 5.30 -8.93
C ILE A 64 4.60 3.91 -9.15
N LEU A 65 3.76 2.88 -9.29
CA LEU A 65 4.19 1.48 -9.40
C LEU A 65 4.45 1.01 -10.84
N GLU A 66 4.19 1.86 -11.84
CA GLU A 66 4.31 1.52 -13.25
C GLU A 66 5.74 1.06 -13.61
N GLY A 67 5.85 -0.10 -14.29
CA GLY A 67 7.14 -0.71 -14.62
C GLY A 67 7.87 -1.35 -13.43
N GLY A 68 7.35 -1.22 -12.21
CA GLY A 68 7.86 -1.89 -11.02
C GLY A 68 7.63 -3.41 -11.07
N ARG A 69 8.54 -4.17 -10.45
CA ARG A 69 8.37 -5.61 -10.25
C ARG A 69 8.01 -5.89 -8.79
N GLY A 70 7.01 -6.74 -8.56
CA GLY A 70 6.72 -7.23 -7.23
C GLY A 70 7.83 -8.15 -6.73
N GLY A 71 8.33 -7.91 -5.53
CA GLY A 71 9.35 -8.72 -4.89
C GLY A 71 9.48 -8.35 -3.42
N ALA A 72 9.92 -9.30 -2.60
CA ALA A 72 10.30 -8.99 -1.23
C ALA A 72 11.49 -8.01 -1.24
N LEU A 73 11.46 -7.02 -0.35
CA LEU A 73 12.64 -6.20 -0.09
C LEU A 73 13.75 -7.14 0.39
N ARG A 74 14.80 -7.34 -0.41
CA ARG A 74 15.97 -8.10 0.04
C ARG A 74 16.54 -7.41 1.26
N ARG A 75 16.83 -8.18 2.31
CA ARG A 75 17.50 -7.60 3.47
C ARG A 75 18.86 -7.13 3.01
N GLN A 76 19.28 -5.97 3.48
CA GLN A 76 20.62 -5.50 3.23
C GLN A 76 21.60 -6.51 3.85
N GLY A 77 22.26 -7.31 3.00
CA GLY A 77 23.11 -8.44 3.42
C GLY A 77 22.68 -9.82 2.90
N ASP A 78 21.53 -9.95 2.23
CA ASP A 78 21.21 -11.20 1.49
C ASP A 78 22.15 -11.34 0.27
N PRO A 79 22.68 -12.56 -0.01
CA PRO A 79 23.52 -12.80 -1.18
C PRO A 79 22.80 -12.54 -2.52
#